data_AF-A0A8P4JZL8-F1
#
_entry.id   AF-A0A8P4JZL8-F1
#
_cell.length_a   1.000
_cell.length_b   1.000
_cell.length_c   1.000
_cell.angle_alpha   90.00
_cell.angle_beta   90.00
_cell.angle_gamma   90.00
#
_symmetry.space_group_name_H-M   'P 1'
#
loop_
_entity.id
_entity.type
_entity.pdbx_description
1 polymer ?
#
loop_
_entity_poly.entity_id
_entity_poly.type
_entity_poly.pdbx_seq_one_letter_code
_entity_poly.pdbx_strand_id
1 'polypeptide(L)'
;MPRVPADPPSSGSDGEEVMDVELILDLTESPPEEDEEDEEEDGSWNQDEDLQGCGQLERRWVLWHEFMKEHAHLDAWLRLAEQTVSSHNPAHVTYVTAKEELRRFERLRREAGGRLVQLDDLSRRNRTLTRLFQGAMQARLLASARECGRRWDDVNTKLESITGRLKLFVSEWEEFEAEREELALWLADLDVRLSDVDHLTGNTCEKLRRLQVCVCVCVCVCVCVCVCDSDIFTVCVCVCFQSFQQCVCVNSGRVNALLQRGEALIQRSQPTDAQHVERRLLELLRRCSLVYNNIARTHTRLLSMRLVHNDYLFIQRF
;
A
#
# COMPACT_ATOMS: atom_id res chain seq x y z
N MET A 1 32.25 -15.74 17.17
CA MET A 1 33.67 -15.38 17.36
C MET A 1 34.16 -14.70 16.09
N PRO A 2 34.34 -13.38 16.09
CA PRO A 2 34.79 -12.59 14.94
C PRO A 2 36.31 -12.40 14.98
N ARG A 3 37.02 -12.49 13.85
CA ARG A 3 38.42 -12.05 13.74
C ARG A 3 38.74 -11.52 12.33
N VAL A 4 38.78 -10.19 12.25
CA VAL A 4 39.74 -9.36 11.50
C VAL A 4 40.27 -8.39 12.59
N PRO A 5 41.58 -8.16 12.78
CA PRO A 5 42.33 -7.20 11.93
C PRO A 5 43.87 -7.36 11.84
N ALA A 6 44.49 -6.66 10.88
CA ALA A 6 45.56 -5.65 11.09
C ALA A 6 46.45 -5.41 9.84
N ASP A 7 46.43 -4.16 9.33
CA ASP A 7 47.62 -3.43 8.82
C ASP A 7 48.40 -2.88 10.05
N PRO A 8 49.71 -2.47 10.04
CA PRO A 8 50.40 -1.52 9.12
C PRO A 8 51.95 -1.82 9.00
N PRO A 9 52.95 -0.91 8.78
CA PRO A 9 52.95 0.54 8.50
C PRO A 9 53.89 1.09 7.39
N SER A 10 53.73 2.40 7.17
CA SER A 10 54.51 3.36 6.39
C SER A 10 55.86 3.77 7.02
N SER A 11 56.86 4.01 6.16
CA SER A 11 58.09 4.80 6.39
C SER A 11 58.57 5.31 5.01
N GLY A 12 59.13 6.49 4.79
CA GLY A 12 59.65 7.49 5.72
C GLY A 12 59.86 8.84 5.01
N SER A 13 60.33 9.79 5.79
CA SER A 13 60.64 11.18 5.45
C SER A 13 62.15 11.38 5.50
N ASP A 14 62.70 12.20 4.61
CA ASP A 14 63.98 12.93 4.76
C ASP A 14 63.69 14.34 4.18
N GLY A 15 63.89 15.49 4.87
CA GLY A 15 65.15 16.10 5.33
C GLY A 15 65.86 16.74 4.10
N GLU A 16 66.23 18.01 3.94
CA GLU A 16 66.74 19.13 4.76
C GLU A 16 66.64 20.42 3.88
N GLU A 17 66.17 21.57 4.37
CA GLU A 17 66.90 22.73 4.94
C GLU A 17 67.62 23.73 3.97
N VAL A 18 67.01 24.93 3.89
CA VAL A 18 67.51 26.33 3.97
C VAL A 18 68.74 26.80 3.15
N MET A 19 68.59 27.92 2.41
CA MET A 19 69.39 29.16 2.61
C MET A 19 68.97 30.31 1.68
N ASP A 20 68.50 31.39 2.30
CA ASP A 20 68.30 32.73 1.73
C ASP A 20 69.62 33.38 1.29
N VAL A 21 69.58 34.12 0.17
CA VAL A 21 70.52 35.23 -0.11
C VAL A 21 69.74 36.36 -0.77
N GLU A 22 69.41 37.39 0.02
CA GLU A 22 69.21 38.77 -0.45
C GLU A 22 70.59 39.45 -0.56
N LEU A 23 70.83 40.20 -1.63
CA LEU A 23 71.74 41.37 -1.63
C LEU A 23 71.47 42.28 -2.83
N ILE A 24 70.64 43.30 -2.57
CA ILE A 24 70.83 44.75 -2.76
C ILE A 24 71.36 45.28 -4.12
N LEU A 25 70.55 46.24 -4.60
CA LEU A 25 70.66 47.21 -5.69
C LEU A 25 72.00 47.95 -5.80
N ASP A 26 72.39 48.32 -7.02
CA ASP A 26 72.86 49.69 -7.26
C ASP A 26 72.48 50.22 -8.65
N LEU A 27 71.99 51.45 -8.66
CA LEU A 27 71.60 52.25 -9.81
C LEU A 27 72.82 53.03 -10.30
N THR A 28 72.97 53.18 -11.62
CA THR A 28 73.14 54.45 -12.36
C THR A 28 73.96 54.24 -13.63
N GLU A 29 73.34 54.43 -14.80
CA GLU A 29 73.78 55.37 -15.85
C GLU A 29 72.84 55.25 -17.07
N SER A 30 72.48 56.39 -17.67
CA SER A 30 71.78 56.56 -18.96
C SER A 30 72.67 57.42 -19.87
N PRO A 31 72.41 57.64 -21.18
CA PRO A 31 71.73 56.87 -22.25
C PRO A 31 72.68 56.75 -23.50
N PRO A 32 72.20 56.36 -24.71
CA PRO A 32 71.73 57.41 -25.63
C PRO A 32 70.48 57.04 -26.43
N GLU A 33 69.85 58.12 -26.90
CA GLU A 33 68.68 58.20 -27.78
C GLU A 33 68.97 57.54 -29.13
N GLU A 34 68.11 56.59 -29.52
CA GLU A 34 67.92 56.18 -30.91
C GLU A 34 66.46 56.46 -31.26
N ASP A 35 66.28 57.27 -32.30
CA ASP A 35 65.01 57.62 -32.91
C ASP A 35 64.34 56.35 -33.45
N GLU A 36 63.33 55.83 -32.74
CA GLU A 36 62.41 54.84 -33.30
C GLU A 36 61.14 55.56 -33.77
N GLU A 37 60.96 55.48 -35.09
CA GLU A 37 59.87 56.02 -35.88
C GLU A 37 58.52 55.53 -35.36
N ASP A 38 57.53 56.44 -35.36
CA ASP A 38 56.15 56.19 -35.02
C ASP A 38 55.54 55.07 -35.88
N GLU A 39 55.47 53.84 -35.35
CA GLU A 39 54.43 52.89 -35.72
C GLU A 39 53.31 52.97 -34.67
N GLU A 40 52.32 53.82 -34.94
CA GLU A 40 50.98 53.66 -34.38
C GLU A 40 50.44 52.29 -34.84
N GLU A 41 50.80 51.22 -34.13
CA GLU A 41 49.98 50.01 -34.10
C GLU A 41 48.63 50.43 -33.53
N ASP A 42 47.66 50.65 -34.43
CA ASP A 42 46.24 50.65 -34.15
C ASP A 42 45.88 49.28 -33.58
N GLY A 43 46.18 49.12 -32.29
CA GLY A 43 45.60 48.13 -31.43
C GLY A 43 44.12 48.46 -31.31
N SER A 44 43.38 48.19 -32.38
CA SER A 44 41.94 48.00 -32.36
C SER A 44 41.71 46.78 -31.47
N TRP A 45 41.71 47.03 -30.17
CA TRP A 45 41.24 46.09 -29.18
C TRP A 45 39.84 45.71 -29.65
N ASN A 46 39.65 44.46 -30.09
CA ASN A 46 38.36 43.84 -30.37
C ASN A 46 37.57 43.72 -29.04
N GLN A 47 37.28 44.85 -28.39
CA GLN A 47 36.50 44.94 -27.17
C GLN A 47 35.10 44.38 -27.43
N ASP A 48 34.58 44.49 -28.65
CA ASP A 48 33.29 43.93 -29.06
C ASP A 48 33.28 42.38 -29.07
N GLU A 49 34.37 41.69 -29.44
CA GLU A 49 34.43 40.22 -29.36
C GLU A 49 34.56 39.72 -27.91
N ASP A 50 35.34 40.41 -27.08
CA ASP A 50 35.50 40.09 -25.65
C ASP A 50 34.24 40.41 -24.83
N LEU A 51 33.54 41.52 -25.14
CA LEU A 51 32.24 41.88 -24.56
C LEU A 51 31.16 40.88 -24.99
N GLN A 52 31.17 40.44 -26.26
CA GLN A 52 30.24 39.44 -26.75
C GLN A 52 30.51 38.04 -26.16
N GLY A 53 31.77 37.68 -25.92
CA GLY A 53 32.17 36.47 -25.19
C GLY A 53 31.75 36.52 -23.72
N CYS A 54 31.98 37.65 -23.05
CA CYS A 54 31.58 37.89 -21.66
C CYS A 54 30.06 37.79 -21.49
N GLY A 55 29.28 38.44 -22.36
CA GLY A 55 27.82 38.40 -22.32
C GLY A 55 27.23 37.01 -22.62
N GLN A 56 27.89 36.19 -23.45
CA GLN A 56 27.48 34.80 -23.68
C GLN A 56 27.78 33.90 -22.49
N LEU A 57 28.92 34.10 -21.82
CA LEU A 57 29.29 33.39 -20.58
C LEU A 57 28.30 33.71 -19.45
N GLU A 58 27.93 34.98 -19.29
CA GLU A 58 26.98 35.41 -18.26
C GLU A 58 25.59 34.81 -18.48
N ARG A 59 25.07 34.82 -19.73
CA ARG A 59 23.79 34.16 -20.06
C ARG A 59 23.81 32.66 -19.79
N ARG A 60 24.91 31.96 -20.14
CA ARG A 60 25.08 30.53 -19.86
C ARG A 60 25.13 30.25 -18.36
N TRP A 61 25.78 31.13 -17.59
CA TRP A 61 25.84 31.04 -16.14
C TRP A 61 24.47 31.20 -15.49
N VAL A 62 23.66 32.17 -15.93
CA VAL A 62 22.29 32.38 -15.43
C VAL A 62 21.42 31.14 -15.66
N LEU A 63 21.43 30.57 -16.87
CA LEU A 63 20.67 29.35 -17.18
C LEU A 63 21.12 28.16 -16.33
N TRP A 64 22.42 28.02 -16.11
CA TRP A 64 22.96 26.98 -15.23
C TRP A 64 22.54 27.18 -13.78
N HIS A 65 22.62 28.41 -13.27
CA HIS A 65 22.26 28.74 -11.90
C HIS A 65 20.78 28.50 -11.61
N GLU A 66 19.88 28.91 -12.50
CA GLU A 66 18.45 28.62 -12.40
C GLU A 66 18.16 27.12 -12.38
N PHE A 67 18.80 26.35 -13.28
CA PHE A 67 18.71 24.90 -13.29
C PHE A 67 19.17 24.29 -11.97
N MET A 68 20.32 24.72 -11.44
CA MET A 68 20.86 24.20 -10.19
C MET A 68 19.96 24.52 -9.00
N LYS A 69 19.35 25.70 -8.97
CA LYS A 69 18.37 26.08 -7.95
C LYS A 69 17.19 25.12 -7.96
N GLU A 70 16.59 24.86 -9.12
CA GLU A 70 15.45 23.95 -9.21
C GLU A 70 15.82 22.49 -8.96
N HIS A 71 16.99 22.06 -9.43
CA HIS A 71 17.55 20.74 -9.13
C HIS A 71 17.73 20.56 -7.63
N ALA A 72 18.22 21.58 -6.90
CA ALA A 72 18.37 21.52 -5.45
C ALA A 72 17.03 21.34 -4.71
N HIS A 73 15.95 21.98 -5.19
CA HIS A 73 14.62 21.79 -4.61
C HIS A 73 14.11 20.36 -4.82
N LEU A 74 14.33 19.79 -6.02
CA LEU A 74 13.96 18.40 -6.30
C LEU A 74 14.82 17.42 -5.50
N ASP A 75 16.12 17.67 -5.38
CA ASP A 75 17.06 16.88 -4.58
C ASP A 75 16.65 16.83 -3.10
N ALA A 76 16.27 17.98 -2.54
CA ALA A 76 15.80 18.07 -1.16
C ALA A 76 14.52 17.24 -0.94
N TRP A 77 13.56 17.31 -1.87
CA TRP A 77 12.35 16.49 -1.80
C TRP A 77 12.68 14.99 -1.96
N LEU A 78 13.55 14.62 -2.91
CA LEU A 78 13.98 13.24 -3.11
C LEU A 78 14.60 12.65 -1.83
N ARG A 79 15.46 13.40 -1.13
CA ARG A 79 16.05 12.94 0.16
C ARG A 79 14.99 12.63 1.21
N LEU A 80 13.97 13.49 1.34
CA LEU A 80 12.87 13.28 2.28
C LEU A 80 12.00 12.07 1.88
N ALA A 81 11.74 11.91 0.58
CA ALA A 81 10.99 10.78 0.05
C ALA A 81 11.75 9.45 0.25
N GLU A 82 13.06 9.43 -0.03
CA GLU A 82 13.94 8.29 0.20
C GLU A 82 13.96 7.87 1.67
N GLN A 83 14.07 8.85 2.58
CA GLN A 83 14.03 8.57 4.01
C GLN A 83 12.67 7.99 4.43
N THR A 84 11.57 8.55 3.91
CA THR A 84 10.21 8.08 4.22
C THR A 84 10.01 6.63 3.76
N VAL A 85 10.38 6.33 2.52
CA VAL A 85 10.27 4.99 1.93
C VAL A 85 11.21 3.99 2.61
N SER A 86 12.41 4.41 3.02
CA SER A 86 13.39 3.53 3.68
C SER A 86 13.07 3.29 5.15
N SER A 87 12.35 4.20 5.81
CA SER A 87 11.91 4.04 7.20
C SER A 87 10.77 3.02 7.37
N HIS A 88 10.14 2.59 6.26
CA HIS A 88 9.06 1.62 6.33
C HIS A 88 9.58 0.25 6.75
N ASN A 89 9.22 -0.18 7.96
CA ASN A 89 9.49 -1.53 8.44
C ASN A 89 8.29 -2.44 8.12
N PRO A 90 8.46 -3.45 7.25
CA PRO A 90 7.39 -4.38 6.91
C PRO A 90 7.05 -5.38 8.01
N ALA A 91 7.87 -5.49 9.06
CA ALA A 91 7.62 -6.41 10.16
C ALA A 91 6.68 -5.79 11.20
N HIS A 92 5.57 -6.47 11.46
CA HIS A 92 4.70 -6.25 12.64
C HIS A 92 3.88 -4.95 12.66
N VAL A 93 3.19 -4.65 11.55
CA VAL A 93 2.28 -3.49 11.47
C VAL A 93 0.86 -3.91 11.89
N THR A 94 0.24 -3.15 12.81
CA THR A 94 -1.17 -3.35 13.17
C THR A 94 -2.10 -2.84 12.06
N TYR A 95 -3.36 -3.25 12.03
CA TYR A 95 -4.36 -2.76 11.07
C TYR A 95 -4.51 -1.23 11.07
N VAL A 96 -4.52 -0.62 12.27
CA VAL A 96 -4.63 0.83 12.41
C VAL A 96 -3.39 1.53 11.85
N THR A 97 -2.20 1.06 12.23
CA THR A 97 -0.94 1.59 11.70
C THR A 97 -0.83 1.40 10.19
N ALA A 98 -1.29 0.26 9.66
CA ALA A 98 -1.28 0.00 8.22
C ALA A 98 -2.17 0.99 7.46
N LYS A 99 -3.34 1.37 8.00
CA LYS A 99 -4.19 2.42 7.45
C LYS A 99 -3.53 3.80 7.48
N GLU A 100 -2.85 4.13 8.56
CA GLU A 100 -2.14 5.42 8.70
C GLU A 100 -0.97 5.51 7.73
N GLU A 101 -0.16 4.45 7.64
CA GLU A 101 0.95 4.32 6.69
C GLU A 101 0.44 4.37 5.25
N LEU A 102 -0.67 3.69 4.93
CA LEU A 102 -1.28 3.75 3.61
C LEU A 102 -1.64 5.20 3.23
N ARG A 103 -2.31 5.93 4.13
CA ARG A 103 -2.66 7.34 3.92
C ARG A 103 -1.41 8.21 3.75
N ARG A 104 -0.33 7.90 4.47
CA ARG A 104 0.96 8.60 4.36
C ARG A 104 1.59 8.38 3.00
N PHE A 105 1.68 7.14 2.53
CA PHE A 105 2.26 6.82 1.23
C PHE A 105 1.39 7.31 0.07
N GLU A 106 0.06 7.33 0.21
CA GLU A 106 -0.81 7.94 -0.80
C GLU A 106 -0.64 9.45 -0.91
N ARG A 107 -0.34 10.15 0.19
CA ARG A 107 0.08 11.56 0.15
C ARG A 107 1.38 11.71 -0.63
N LEU A 108 2.40 10.92 -0.29
CA LEU A 108 3.69 10.95 -0.97
C LEU A 108 3.54 10.63 -2.47
N ARG A 109 2.64 9.71 -2.84
CA ARG A 109 2.33 9.39 -4.24
C ARG A 109 1.69 10.56 -4.98
N ARG A 110 0.77 11.28 -4.34
CA ARG A 110 0.18 12.49 -4.93
C ARG A 110 1.22 13.59 -5.11
N GLU A 111 2.10 13.77 -4.14
CA GLU A 111 3.23 14.71 -4.24
C GLU A 111 4.17 14.32 -5.38
N ALA A 112 4.56 13.04 -5.48
CA ALA A 112 5.36 12.52 -6.58
C ALA A 112 4.67 12.76 -7.94
N GLY A 113 3.37 12.53 -8.03
CA GLY A 113 2.59 12.87 -9.24
C GLY A 113 2.72 14.34 -9.65
N GLY A 114 2.68 15.27 -8.69
CA GLY A 114 2.89 16.70 -8.94
C GLY A 114 4.34 17.07 -9.28
N ARG A 115 5.33 16.33 -8.76
CA ARG A 115 6.76 16.55 -9.00
C ARG A 115 7.26 15.97 -10.33
N LEU A 116 6.53 15.04 -10.94
CA LEU A 116 6.91 14.44 -12.22
C LEU A 116 7.09 15.48 -13.33
N VAL A 117 6.19 16.46 -13.41
CA VAL A 117 6.28 17.56 -14.38
C VAL A 117 7.58 18.37 -14.18
N GLN A 118 7.96 18.63 -12.92
CA GLN A 118 9.20 19.33 -12.58
C GLN A 118 10.44 18.52 -13.01
N LEU A 119 10.42 17.19 -12.82
CA LEU A 119 11.50 16.31 -13.26
C LEU A 119 11.64 16.29 -14.79
N ASP A 120 10.52 16.25 -15.52
CA ASP A 120 10.51 16.29 -16.98
C ASP A 120 11.07 17.62 -17.52
N ASP A 121 10.67 18.75 -16.90
CA ASP A 121 11.17 20.07 -17.28
C ASP A 121 12.65 20.25 -16.96
N LEU A 122 13.12 19.75 -15.81
CA LEU A 122 14.53 19.72 -15.45
C LEU A 122 15.33 18.83 -16.43
N SER A 123 14.79 17.68 -16.80
CA SER A 123 15.41 16.77 -17.77
C SER A 123 15.53 17.42 -19.14
N ARG A 124 14.51 18.16 -19.58
CA ARG A 124 14.53 18.92 -20.84
C ARG A 124 15.59 20.03 -20.80
N ARG A 125 15.63 20.82 -19.73
CA ARG A 125 16.61 21.90 -19.55
C ARG A 125 18.04 21.38 -19.42
N ASN A 126 18.25 20.24 -18.76
CA ASN A 126 19.55 19.58 -18.70
C ASN A 126 20.07 19.19 -20.10
N ARG A 127 19.20 18.69 -20.99
CA ARG A 127 19.57 18.41 -22.40
C ARG A 127 19.98 19.67 -23.16
N THR A 128 19.39 20.82 -22.86
CA THR A 128 19.79 22.09 -23.47
C THR A 128 21.14 22.56 -22.92
N LEU A 129 21.31 22.55 -21.59
CA LEU A 129 22.56 22.95 -20.94
C LEU A 129 23.74 22.08 -21.35
N THR A 130 23.54 20.76 -21.49
CA THR A 130 24.59 19.84 -21.94
C THR A 130 25.05 20.07 -23.39
N ARG A 131 24.28 20.81 -24.20
CA ARG A 131 24.73 21.26 -25.53
C ARG A 131 25.50 22.58 -25.47
N LEU A 132 25.21 23.40 -24.46
CA LEU A 132 25.83 24.72 -24.26
C LEU A 132 27.19 24.62 -23.56
N PHE A 133 27.40 23.61 -22.71
CA PHE A 133 28.67 23.37 -22.02
C PHE A 133 29.41 22.17 -22.63
N GLN A 134 30.74 22.25 -22.68
CA GLN A 134 31.62 21.16 -23.14
C GLN A 134 32.52 20.67 -21.99
N GLY A 135 33.10 19.48 -22.13
CA GLY A 135 34.08 18.94 -21.18
C GLY A 135 33.51 18.60 -19.80
N ALA A 136 34.24 18.97 -18.74
CA ALA A 136 33.92 18.58 -17.36
C ALA A 136 32.52 19.02 -16.90
N MET A 137 32.06 20.20 -17.31
CA MET A 137 30.73 20.71 -16.94
C MET A 137 29.61 19.88 -17.59
N GLN A 138 29.78 19.49 -18.87
CA GLN A 138 28.84 18.62 -19.57
C GLN A 138 28.74 17.25 -18.88
N ALA A 139 29.88 16.66 -18.53
CA ALA A 139 29.94 15.38 -17.84
C ALA A 139 29.21 15.44 -16.47
N ARG A 140 29.43 16.50 -15.68
CA ARG A 140 28.77 16.72 -14.39
C ARG A 140 27.25 16.86 -14.53
N LEU A 141 26.76 17.61 -15.51
CA LEU A 141 25.33 17.79 -15.77
C LEU A 141 24.65 16.47 -16.14
N LEU A 142 25.29 15.67 -17.01
CA LEU A 142 24.78 14.35 -17.40
C LEU A 142 24.76 13.38 -16.20
N ALA A 143 25.82 13.37 -15.39
CA ALA A 143 25.89 12.54 -14.19
C ALA A 143 24.79 12.92 -13.18
N SER A 144 24.60 14.22 -12.92
CA SER A 144 23.56 14.72 -12.02
C SER A 144 22.15 14.34 -12.48
N ALA A 145 21.85 14.48 -13.77
CA ALA A 145 20.55 14.10 -14.32
C ALA A 145 20.29 12.59 -14.23
N ARG A 146 21.29 11.76 -14.52
CA ARG A 146 21.18 10.30 -14.39
C ARG A 146 20.95 9.89 -12.95
N GLU A 147 21.68 10.46 -12.00
CA GLU A 147 21.53 10.14 -10.59
C GLU A 147 20.16 10.59 -10.05
N CYS A 148 19.71 11.79 -10.43
CA CYS A 148 18.36 12.26 -10.08
C CYS A 148 17.27 11.34 -10.63
N GLY A 149 17.38 10.91 -11.89
CA GLY A 149 16.44 9.98 -12.51
C GLY A 149 16.43 8.60 -11.83
N ARG A 150 17.63 8.04 -11.58
CA ARG A 150 17.78 6.76 -10.88
C ARG A 150 17.15 6.78 -9.49
N ARG A 151 17.40 7.84 -8.70
CA ARG A 151 16.82 8.02 -7.37
C ARG A 151 15.31 8.18 -7.40
N TRP A 152 14.80 8.93 -8.38
CA TRP A 152 13.36 9.05 -8.62
C TRP A 152 12.71 7.68 -8.89
N ASP A 153 13.30 6.90 -9.79
CA ASP A 153 12.80 5.58 -10.17
C ASP A 153 12.82 4.61 -8.97
N ASP A 154 13.90 4.63 -8.18
CA ASP A 154 14.02 3.82 -6.96
C ASP A 154 12.93 4.18 -5.93
N VAL A 155 12.71 5.47 -5.67
CA VAL A 155 11.67 5.96 -4.76
C VAL A 155 10.31 5.54 -5.28
N ASN A 156 10.02 5.76 -6.56
CA ASN A 156 8.71 5.49 -7.14
C ASN A 156 8.40 3.99 -7.16
N THR A 157 9.38 3.15 -7.51
CA THR A 157 9.24 1.69 -7.50
C THR A 157 8.93 1.17 -6.10
N LYS A 158 9.67 1.63 -5.09
CA LYS A 158 9.42 1.26 -3.69
C LYS A 158 8.09 1.80 -3.18
N LEU A 159 7.73 3.04 -3.54
CA LEU A 159 6.47 3.66 -3.18
C LEU A 159 5.27 2.87 -3.70
N GLU A 160 5.29 2.45 -4.96
CA GLU A 160 4.23 1.61 -5.53
C GLU A 160 4.20 0.23 -4.87
N SER A 161 5.36 -0.38 -4.61
CA SER A 161 5.45 -1.68 -3.91
C SER A 161 4.85 -1.63 -2.50
N ILE A 162 5.23 -0.62 -1.69
CA ILE A 162 4.72 -0.44 -0.32
C ILE A 162 3.22 -0.12 -0.36
N THR A 163 2.81 0.82 -1.21
CA THR A 163 1.40 1.22 -1.33
C THR A 163 0.53 0.05 -1.78
N GLY A 164 0.96 -0.72 -2.77
CA GLY A 164 0.23 -1.89 -3.26
C GLY A 164 0.05 -2.95 -2.17
N ARG A 165 1.12 -3.28 -1.44
CA ARG A 165 1.07 -4.21 -0.31
C ARG A 165 0.13 -3.75 0.80
N LEU A 166 0.22 -2.48 1.20
CA LEU A 166 -0.65 -1.90 2.24
C LEU A 166 -2.11 -1.89 1.79
N LYS A 167 -2.39 -1.59 0.52
CA LYS A 167 -3.74 -1.64 -0.04
C LYS A 167 -4.35 -3.03 0.05
N LEU A 168 -3.60 -4.05 -0.37
CA LEU A 168 -4.07 -5.44 -0.31
C LEU A 168 -4.35 -5.85 1.14
N PHE A 169 -3.44 -5.54 2.07
CA PHE A 169 -3.66 -5.85 3.48
C PHE A 169 -4.88 -5.13 4.06
N VAL A 170 -5.03 -3.83 3.80
CA VAL A 170 -6.17 -3.06 4.31
C VAL A 170 -7.49 -3.53 3.68
N SER A 171 -7.50 -3.86 2.38
CA SER A 171 -8.71 -4.34 1.70
C SER A 171 -9.14 -5.72 2.19
N GLU A 172 -8.21 -6.66 2.39
CA GLU A 172 -8.51 -7.98 2.97
C GLU A 172 -9.23 -7.84 4.33
N TRP A 173 -8.75 -6.92 5.18
CA TRP A 173 -9.36 -6.61 6.46
C TRP A 173 -10.73 -5.95 6.34
N GLU A 174 -10.88 -4.97 5.45
CA GLU A 174 -12.16 -4.28 5.23
C GLU A 174 -13.22 -5.20 4.65
N GLU A 175 -12.86 -6.07 3.70
CA GLU A 175 -13.74 -7.09 3.12
C GLU A 175 -14.18 -8.11 4.17
N PHE A 176 -13.26 -8.56 5.03
CA PHE A 176 -13.59 -9.42 6.17
C PHE A 176 -14.60 -8.76 7.11
N GLU A 177 -14.33 -7.52 7.52
CA GLU A 177 -15.19 -6.75 8.42
C GLU A 177 -16.58 -6.51 7.80
N ALA A 178 -16.62 -6.20 6.50
CA ALA A 178 -17.86 -5.94 5.76
C ALA A 178 -18.72 -7.20 5.62
N GLU A 179 -18.15 -8.34 5.18
CA GLU A 179 -18.91 -9.58 5.04
C GLU A 179 -19.40 -10.09 6.39
N ARG A 180 -18.60 -9.96 7.45
CA ARG A 180 -19.05 -10.31 8.80
C ARG A 180 -20.22 -9.43 9.24
N GLU A 181 -20.18 -8.13 9.00
CA GLU A 181 -21.29 -7.24 9.34
C GLU A 181 -22.55 -7.57 8.52
N GLU A 182 -22.42 -7.85 7.23
CA GLU A 182 -23.53 -8.30 6.39
C GLU A 182 -24.18 -9.59 6.93
N LEU A 183 -23.37 -10.59 7.29
CA LEU A 183 -23.87 -11.83 7.88
C LEU A 183 -24.50 -11.60 9.25
N ALA A 184 -23.97 -10.68 10.05
CA ALA A 184 -24.53 -10.32 11.34
C ALA A 184 -25.91 -9.63 11.20
N LEU A 185 -26.08 -8.76 10.21
CA LEU A 185 -27.36 -8.14 9.87
C LEU A 185 -28.35 -9.17 9.34
N TRP A 186 -27.90 -10.11 8.49
CA TRP A 186 -28.74 -11.21 8.02
C TRP A 186 -29.23 -12.09 9.18
N LEU A 187 -28.37 -12.42 10.15
CA LEU A 187 -28.76 -13.17 11.36
C LEU A 187 -29.78 -12.39 12.20
N ALA A 188 -29.62 -11.08 12.33
CA ALA A 188 -30.55 -10.22 13.06
C ALA A 188 -31.92 -10.16 12.37
N ASP A 189 -31.96 -9.97 11.04
CA ASP A 189 -33.19 -10.03 10.26
C ASP A 189 -33.89 -11.39 10.43
N LEU A 190 -33.12 -12.46 10.36
CA LEU A 190 -33.64 -13.81 10.53
C LEU A 190 -34.24 -14.03 11.93
N ASP A 191 -33.59 -13.53 12.99
CA ASP A 191 -34.07 -13.63 14.36
C ASP A 191 -35.37 -12.83 14.58
N VAL A 192 -35.48 -11.64 13.97
CA VAL A 192 -36.71 -10.83 13.98
C VAL A 192 -37.85 -11.58 13.27
N ARG A 193 -37.60 -12.14 12.09
CA ARG A 193 -38.59 -12.93 11.34
C ARG A 193 -39.06 -14.18 12.10
N LEU A 194 -38.16 -14.83 12.83
CA LEU A 194 -38.51 -15.96 13.71
C LEU A 194 -39.35 -15.49 14.89
N SER A 195 -39.00 -14.36 15.49
CA SER A 195 -39.75 -13.75 16.59
C SER A 195 -41.16 -13.34 16.15
N ASP A 196 -41.35 -12.78 14.96
CA ASP A 196 -42.67 -12.44 14.43
C ASP A 196 -43.60 -13.66 14.38
N VAL A 197 -43.06 -14.83 14.05
CA VAL A 197 -43.85 -16.06 13.93
C VAL A 197 -44.32 -16.58 15.30
N ASP A 198 -43.56 -16.27 16.34
CA ASP A 198 -43.93 -16.55 17.72
C ASP A 198 -45.13 -15.69 18.17
N HIS A 199 -45.19 -14.43 17.72
CA HIS A 199 -46.24 -13.47 18.11
C HIS A 199 -47.51 -13.53 17.25
N LEU A 200 -47.47 -14.17 16.08
CA LEU A 200 -48.66 -14.35 15.26
C LEU A 200 -49.74 -15.17 15.98
N THR A 201 -50.93 -14.62 16.16
CA THR A 201 -52.15 -15.38 16.49
C THR A 201 -52.84 -15.78 15.18
N GLY A 202 -52.45 -16.93 14.61
CA GLY A 202 -52.99 -17.45 13.34
C GLY A 202 -52.79 -18.95 13.22
N ASN A 203 -53.46 -19.60 12.25
CA ASN A 203 -53.37 -21.06 12.10
C ASN A 203 -51.93 -21.48 11.75
N THR A 204 -51.54 -22.69 12.16
CA THR A 204 -50.18 -23.23 11.99
C THR A 204 -49.74 -23.21 10.51
N CYS A 205 -50.67 -23.30 9.56
CA CYS A 205 -50.41 -23.29 8.14
C CYS A 205 -49.99 -21.92 7.59
N GLU A 206 -50.50 -20.81 8.13
CA GLU A 206 -50.06 -19.45 7.79
C GLU A 206 -48.68 -19.13 8.38
N LYS A 207 -48.43 -19.58 9.62
CA LYS A 207 -47.12 -19.49 10.26
C LYS A 207 -46.03 -20.23 9.48
N LEU A 208 -46.34 -21.45 9.02
CA LEU A 208 -45.45 -22.26 8.19
C LEU A 208 -45.25 -21.65 6.78
N ARG A 209 -46.30 -21.08 6.18
CA ARG A 209 -46.19 -20.40 4.86
C ARG A 209 -45.33 -19.14 4.89
N ARG A 210 -45.43 -18.31 5.93
CA ARG A 210 -44.58 -17.11 6.08
C ARG A 210 -43.13 -17.44 6.41
N LEU A 211 -42.91 -18.52 7.14
CA LEU A 211 -41.56 -18.99 7.43
C LEU A 211 -40.86 -19.61 6.21
N GLN A 212 -41.60 -20.14 5.22
CA GLN A 212 -41.03 -21.00 4.16
C GLN A 212 -40.15 -22.13 4.73
N VAL A 213 -40.33 -22.45 6.03
CA VAL A 213 -39.58 -23.51 6.72
C VAL A 213 -40.29 -24.81 6.36
N CYS A 214 -39.85 -25.38 5.25
CA CYS A 214 -40.02 -26.81 5.07
C CYS A 214 -38.96 -27.56 5.86
N VAL A 215 -39.40 -28.71 6.33
CA VAL A 215 -38.71 -29.73 7.11
C VAL A 215 -37.53 -30.30 6.32
N CYS A 216 -36.45 -29.53 6.21
CA CYS A 216 -35.10 -30.07 6.11
C CYS A 216 -34.21 -29.51 7.23
N VAL A 217 -34.82 -29.23 8.38
CA VAL A 217 -34.14 -29.43 9.67
C VAL A 217 -34.11 -30.94 9.97
N CYS A 218 -33.87 -31.77 8.95
CA CYS A 218 -33.16 -33.01 9.19
C CYS A 218 -31.80 -32.53 9.65
N VAL A 219 -31.47 -32.78 10.92
CA VAL A 219 -30.22 -33.44 11.26
C VAL A 219 -29.12 -33.16 10.24
N CYS A 220 -28.73 -31.89 10.11
CA CYS A 220 -27.41 -31.54 9.63
C CYS A 220 -26.47 -31.60 10.82
N VAL A 221 -26.53 -32.73 11.54
CA VAL A 221 -25.32 -33.53 11.70
C VAL A 221 -24.90 -33.92 10.28
N CYS A 222 -24.40 -32.95 9.52
CA CYS A 222 -23.53 -33.20 8.40
C CYS A 222 -22.20 -33.65 8.99
N VAL A 223 -22.21 -34.79 9.68
CA VAL A 223 -21.08 -35.69 9.58
C VAL A 223 -21.19 -36.17 8.14
N CYS A 224 -20.58 -35.44 7.22
CA CYS A 224 -20.29 -35.91 5.88
C CYS A 224 -19.26 -37.02 6.02
N VAL A 225 -19.64 -38.14 6.61
CA VAL A 225 -18.94 -39.40 6.44
C VAL A 225 -19.77 -40.14 5.42
N CYS A 226 -19.40 -39.92 4.16
CA CYS A 226 -19.83 -40.76 3.07
C CYS A 226 -19.26 -42.16 3.33
N VAL A 227 -20.03 -43.07 3.92
CA VAL A 227 -19.82 -44.50 3.73
C VAL A 227 -20.92 -44.99 2.82
N CYS A 228 -20.56 -45.17 1.56
CA CYS A 228 -21.36 -45.92 0.62
C CYS A 228 -21.20 -47.40 0.98
N ASP A 229 -22.26 -48.07 1.44
CA ASP A 229 -22.48 -49.46 1.02
C ASP A 229 -23.95 -49.90 1.21
N SER A 230 -24.50 -50.36 0.09
CA SER A 230 -25.62 -51.29 -0.15
C SER A 230 -26.97 -51.12 0.59
N ASP A 231 -27.98 -50.89 -0.26
CA ASP A 231 -29.39 -51.31 -0.15
C ASP A 231 -30.29 -50.72 0.95
N ILE A 232 -31.04 -49.66 0.60
CA ILE A 232 -32.50 -49.47 0.78
C ILE A 232 -32.87 -48.01 0.44
N PHE A 233 -33.57 -47.85 -0.69
CA PHE A 233 -34.37 -46.70 -1.17
C PHE A 233 -33.80 -45.27 -1.04
N THR A 234 -33.30 -44.77 -2.17
CA THR A 234 -33.15 -43.34 -2.47
C THR A 234 -34.49 -42.77 -2.96
N VAL A 235 -35.16 -41.93 -2.16
CA VAL A 235 -36.17 -41.00 -2.66
C VAL A 235 -36.01 -39.66 -1.91
N CYS A 236 -35.24 -38.74 -2.49
CA CYS A 236 -35.27 -37.33 -2.10
C CYS A 236 -36.24 -36.58 -3.04
N VAL A 237 -37.52 -36.51 -2.68
CA VAL A 237 -38.44 -35.55 -3.30
C VAL A 237 -38.57 -34.36 -2.36
N CYS A 238 -37.72 -33.37 -2.56
CA CYS A 238 -37.75 -32.09 -1.86
C CYS A 238 -38.52 -31.06 -2.71
N VAL A 239 -39.85 -31.15 -2.79
CA VAL A 239 -40.68 -30.06 -3.34
C VAL A 239 -41.13 -29.20 -2.16
N CYS A 240 -40.27 -28.27 -1.78
CA CYS A 240 -40.48 -27.40 -0.63
C CYS A 240 -39.75 -26.09 -0.90
N PHE A 241 -40.49 -24.99 -0.83
CA PHE A 241 -40.16 -23.65 -1.34
C PHE A 241 -38.66 -23.27 -1.19
N GLN A 242 -37.94 -23.29 -2.32
CA GLN A 242 -36.47 -23.30 -2.40
C GLN A 242 -35.77 -22.08 -1.77
N SER A 243 -36.42 -20.90 -1.71
CA SER A 243 -35.71 -19.65 -1.40
C SER A 243 -35.17 -19.53 0.02
N PHE A 244 -35.91 -19.98 1.05
CA PHE A 244 -35.48 -19.81 2.44
C PHE A 244 -34.38 -20.81 2.82
N GLN A 245 -34.55 -22.09 2.47
CA GLN A 245 -33.55 -23.13 2.67
C GLN A 245 -32.26 -22.80 1.89
N GLN A 246 -32.39 -22.33 0.64
CA GLN A 246 -31.26 -21.88 -0.15
C GLN A 246 -30.55 -20.69 0.48
N CYS A 247 -31.28 -19.71 1.02
CA CYS A 247 -30.69 -18.56 1.72
C CYS A 247 -29.89 -18.98 2.97
N VAL A 248 -30.44 -19.87 3.81
CA VAL A 248 -29.73 -20.37 5.00
C VAL A 248 -28.50 -21.21 4.63
N CYS A 249 -28.59 -22.07 3.61
CA CYS A 249 -27.46 -22.87 3.13
C CYS A 249 -26.35 -21.99 2.54
N VAL A 250 -26.69 -21.02 1.68
CA VAL A 250 -25.73 -20.09 1.08
C VAL A 250 -25.02 -19.29 2.16
N ASN A 251 -25.76 -18.72 3.11
CA ASN A 251 -25.15 -17.93 4.18
C ASN A 251 -24.36 -18.78 5.18
N SER A 252 -24.72 -20.05 5.40
CA SER A 252 -23.87 -20.97 6.16
C SER A 252 -22.53 -21.24 5.45
N GLY A 253 -22.54 -21.39 4.13
CA GLY A 253 -21.32 -21.50 3.32
C GLY A 253 -20.44 -20.25 3.43
N ARG A 254 -21.06 -19.06 3.38
CA ARG A 254 -20.38 -17.77 3.58
C ARG A 254 -19.77 -17.61 4.96
N VAL A 255 -20.47 -18.02 6.02
CA VAL A 255 -19.93 -18.05 7.39
C VAL A 255 -18.67 -18.92 7.45
N ASN A 256 -18.69 -20.12 6.85
CA ASN A 256 -17.52 -20.99 6.83
C ASN A 256 -16.34 -20.38 6.06
N ALA A 257 -16.59 -19.76 4.90
CA ALA A 257 -15.56 -19.06 4.15
C ALA A 257 -14.98 -17.88 4.94
N LEU A 258 -15.83 -17.12 5.64
CA LEU A 258 -15.42 -16.02 6.50
C LEU A 258 -14.55 -16.51 7.67
N LEU A 259 -14.88 -17.65 8.28
CA LEU A 259 -14.07 -18.26 9.34
C LEU A 259 -12.68 -18.64 8.83
N GLN A 260 -12.59 -19.27 7.66
CA GLN A 260 -11.30 -19.64 7.05
C GLN A 260 -10.43 -18.41 6.74
N ARG A 261 -11.02 -17.35 6.17
CA ARG A 261 -10.30 -16.09 5.93
C ARG A 261 -9.91 -15.40 7.24
N GLY A 262 -10.77 -15.45 8.24
CA GLY A 262 -10.50 -14.92 9.58
C GLY A 262 -9.34 -15.63 10.27
N GLU A 263 -9.25 -16.95 10.17
CA GLU A 263 -8.12 -17.74 10.66
C GLU A 263 -6.82 -17.35 9.94
N ALA A 264 -6.86 -17.23 8.61
CA ALA A 264 -5.71 -16.77 7.83
C ALA A 264 -5.27 -15.34 8.19
N LEU A 265 -6.22 -14.46 8.56
CA LEU A 265 -5.93 -13.13 9.09
C LEU A 265 -5.29 -13.19 10.48
N ILE A 266 -5.80 -14.01 11.39
CA ILE A 266 -5.25 -14.21 12.73
C ILE A 266 -3.78 -14.64 12.66
N GLN A 267 -3.46 -15.61 11.79
CA GLN A 267 -2.10 -16.15 11.66
C GLN A 267 -1.06 -15.11 11.19
N ARG A 268 -1.46 -14.12 10.38
CA ARG A 268 -0.55 -13.11 9.81
C ARG A 268 -0.53 -11.78 10.58
N SER A 269 -1.45 -11.59 11.51
CA SER A 269 -1.68 -10.29 12.17
C SER A 269 -0.91 -10.14 13.48
N GLN A 270 -0.83 -8.89 13.96
CA GLN A 270 -0.31 -8.62 15.30
C GLN A 270 -1.21 -9.24 16.39
N PRO A 271 -0.68 -9.55 17.59
CA PRO A 271 -1.47 -10.19 18.65
C PRO A 271 -2.75 -9.43 19.01
N THR A 272 -2.71 -8.10 19.04
CA THR A 272 -3.88 -7.24 19.32
C THR A 272 -4.96 -7.37 18.25
N ASP A 273 -4.55 -7.43 16.99
CA ASP A 273 -5.44 -7.53 15.84
C ASP A 273 -6.00 -8.95 15.70
N ALA A 274 -5.17 -9.96 15.92
CA ALA A 274 -5.57 -11.36 15.99
C ALA A 274 -6.65 -11.57 17.05
N GLN A 275 -6.46 -11.03 18.27
CA GLN A 275 -7.47 -11.07 19.32
C GLN A 275 -8.75 -10.34 18.93
N HIS A 276 -8.64 -9.22 18.20
CA HIS A 276 -9.81 -8.51 17.70
C HIS A 276 -10.62 -9.36 16.72
N VAL A 277 -9.96 -9.95 15.72
CA VAL A 277 -10.60 -10.84 14.73
C VAL A 277 -11.24 -12.03 15.40
N GLU A 278 -10.51 -12.70 16.30
CA GLU A 278 -11.01 -13.85 17.06
C GLU A 278 -12.28 -13.48 17.83
N ARG A 279 -12.27 -12.36 18.57
CA ARG A 279 -13.44 -11.88 19.30
C ARG A 279 -14.65 -11.64 18.38
N ARG A 280 -14.44 -11.03 17.22
CA ARG A 280 -15.52 -10.76 16.25
C ARG A 280 -16.07 -12.03 15.62
N LEU A 281 -15.24 -13.03 15.34
CA LEU A 281 -15.67 -14.34 14.86
C LEU A 281 -16.47 -15.11 15.92
N LEU A 282 -16.00 -15.12 17.17
CA LEU A 282 -16.70 -15.76 18.29
C LEU A 282 -18.06 -15.12 18.54
N GLU A 283 -18.16 -13.79 18.43
CA GLU A 283 -19.43 -13.07 18.51
C GLU A 283 -20.40 -13.51 17.40
N LEU A 284 -19.93 -13.59 16.15
CA LEU A 284 -20.74 -14.07 15.03
C LEU A 284 -21.22 -15.51 15.24
N LEU A 285 -20.32 -16.42 15.63
CA LEU A 285 -20.65 -17.82 15.91
C LEU A 285 -21.68 -17.96 17.03
N ARG A 286 -21.60 -17.13 18.08
CA ARG A 286 -22.60 -17.10 19.14
C ARG A 286 -23.97 -16.69 18.62
N ARG A 287 -24.04 -15.70 17.72
CA ARG A 287 -25.29 -15.29 17.06
C ARG A 287 -25.84 -16.40 16.16
N CYS A 288 -24.99 -17.05 15.36
CA CYS A 288 -25.38 -18.22 14.55
C CYS A 288 -26.01 -19.31 15.42
N SER A 289 -25.36 -19.67 16.53
CA SER A 289 -25.86 -20.68 17.45
C SER A 289 -27.23 -20.31 18.02
N LEU A 290 -27.43 -19.05 18.45
CA LEU A 290 -28.72 -18.59 18.96
C LEU A 290 -29.82 -18.70 17.90
N VAL A 291 -29.57 -18.18 16.71
CA VAL A 291 -30.56 -18.16 15.61
C VAL A 291 -30.88 -19.58 15.15
N TYR A 292 -29.88 -20.45 14.96
CA TYR A 292 -30.12 -21.84 14.56
C TYR A 292 -30.87 -22.65 15.62
N ASN A 293 -30.59 -22.42 16.91
CA ASN A 293 -31.38 -23.02 18.00
C ASN A 293 -32.83 -22.51 18.00
N ASN A 294 -33.04 -21.21 17.75
CA ASN A 294 -34.37 -20.63 17.61
C ASN A 294 -35.14 -21.25 16.43
N ILE A 295 -34.50 -21.40 15.26
CA ILE A 295 -35.08 -22.11 14.10
C ILE A 295 -35.51 -23.53 14.49
N ALA A 296 -34.62 -24.30 15.11
CA ALA A 296 -34.90 -25.68 15.50
C ALA A 296 -36.07 -25.78 16.51
N ARG A 297 -36.13 -24.85 17.48
CA ARG A 297 -37.22 -24.78 18.47
C ARG A 297 -38.54 -24.40 17.81
N THR A 298 -38.56 -23.34 17.01
CA THR A 298 -39.77 -22.89 16.30
C THR A 298 -40.28 -23.96 15.35
N HIS A 299 -39.38 -24.64 14.64
CA HIS A 299 -39.71 -25.79 13.80
C HIS A 299 -40.35 -26.94 14.59
N THR A 300 -39.72 -27.38 15.67
CA THR A 300 -40.25 -28.45 16.54
C THR A 300 -41.64 -28.10 17.08
N ARG A 301 -41.85 -26.86 17.53
CA ARG A 301 -43.14 -26.37 18.04
C ARG A 301 -44.22 -26.35 16.96
N LEU A 302 -43.90 -25.93 15.74
CA LEU A 302 -44.86 -25.91 14.64
C LEU A 302 -45.24 -27.31 14.18
N LEU A 303 -44.29 -28.26 14.18
CA LEU A 303 -44.57 -29.66 13.90
C LEU A 303 -45.44 -30.31 14.97
N SER A 304 -45.15 -30.08 16.25
CA SER A 304 -45.95 -30.64 17.35
C SER A 304 -47.39 -30.10 17.33
N MET A 305 -47.59 -28.80 17.05
CA MET A 305 -48.93 -28.24 16.89
C MET A 305 -49.68 -28.83 15.68
N ARG A 306 -48.98 -29.16 14.59
CA ARG A 306 -49.59 -29.82 13.43
C ARG A 306 -50.04 -31.25 13.72
N LEU A 307 -49.24 -32.00 14.48
CA LEU A 307 -49.61 -33.37 14.89
C LEU A 307 -50.84 -33.34 15.80
N VAL A 308 -50.81 -32.49 16.84
CA VAL A 308 -51.94 -32.29 17.75
C VAL A 308 -53.23 -31.91 17.00
N HIS A 309 -53.16 -31.00 16.01
CA HIS A 309 -54.33 -30.64 15.21
C HIS A 309 -54.85 -31.78 14.29
N ASN A 310 -53.96 -32.65 13.80
CA ASN A 310 -54.38 -33.82 13.02
C ASN A 310 -55.04 -34.88 13.91
N ASP A 311 -54.56 -35.05 15.15
CA ASP A 311 -55.16 -35.98 16.10
C ASP A 311 -56.57 -35.53 16.53
N TYR A 312 -56.80 -34.22 16.72
CA TYR A 312 -58.15 -33.70 17.00
C TYR A 312 -59.12 -33.83 15.81
N LEU A 313 -58.65 -33.71 14.57
CA LEU A 313 -59.47 -33.94 13.38
C LEU A 313 -59.76 -35.44 13.15
N PHE A 314 -58.87 -36.34 13.60
CA PHE A 314 -59.09 -37.78 13.54
C PHE A 314 -60.08 -38.26 14.60
N ILE A 315 -60.04 -37.68 15.80
CA ILE A 315 -60.95 -38.02 16.91
C ILE A 315 -62.37 -37.49 16.68
N GLN A 316 -62.55 -36.41 15.90
CA GLN A 316 -63.89 -35.92 15.52
C GLN A 316 -64.53 -36.66 14.33
N ARG A 317 -63.87 -37.68 13.77
CA ARG A 317 -64.36 -38.45 12.61
C ARG A 317 -64.86 -39.86 12.96
N PHE A 318 -65.00 -40.16 14.24
CA PHE A 318 -65.68 -41.32 14.80
C PHE A 318 -66.71 -40.86 15.84
#